data_AF-R4JAG5-F1
#
_entry.id   AF-R4JAG5-F1
#
_cell.length_a   1.000
_cell.length_b   1.000
_cell.length_c   1.000
_cell.angle_alpha   90.00
_cell.angle_beta   90.00
_cell.angle_gamma   90.00
#
_symmetry.space_group_name_H-M   'P 1'
#
loop_
_entity.id
_entity.type
_entity.pdbx_description
1 polymer ?
#
loop_
_entity_poly.entity_id
_entity_poly.type
_entity_poly.pdbx_seq_one_letter_code
_entity_poly.pdbx_strand_id
1 'polypeptide(L)' 'ELIIFTTLLDWCPLTIIILGVGATITAGYTLYMLMSTQHGKLPVNLMLIPMQTREHLLLTLHIIPLMLIILKPNLV' A
#
# COMPACT_ATOMS: atom_id res chain seq x y z
N GLU A 1 3.25 -6.05 9.48
CA GLU A 1 1.93 -6.51 9.96
C GLU A 1 1.91 -7.97 10.40
N LEU A 2 2.55 -8.89 9.69
CA LEU A 2 2.51 -10.32 10.03
C LEU A 2 3.02 -10.65 11.45
N ILE A 3 4.06 -9.95 11.92
CA ILE A 3 4.56 -10.10 13.31
C ILE A 3 3.52 -9.67 14.35
N ILE A 4 2.76 -8.60 14.07
CA ILE A 4 1.68 -8.12 14.93
C ILE A 4 0.55 -9.16 14.98
N PHE A 5 0.26 -9.79 13.84
CA PHE A 5 -0.77 -10.83 13.75
C PHE A 5 -0.39 -12.05 14.59
N THR A 6 0.87 -12.50 14.52
CA THR A 6 1.35 -13.62 15.32
C THR A 6 1.31 -13.30 16.82
N THR A 7 1.74 -12.10 17.23
CA THR A 7 1.72 -11.72 18.67
C THR A 7 0.30 -11.57 19.23
N LEU A 8 -0.65 -11.11 18.41
CA LEU A 8 -2.05 -10.95 18.84
C LEU A 8 -2.78 -12.29 18.90
N LEU A 9 -2.46 -13.21 17.97
CA LEU A 9 -2.95 -14.58 18.03
C LEU A 9 -2.50 -15.30 19.31
N ASP A 10 -1.23 -15.12 19.69
CA ASP A 10 -0.69 -15.69 20.93
C ASP A 10 -1.33 -15.08 22.18
N TRP A 11 -1.69 -13.78 22.15
CA TRP A 11 -2.29 -13.09 23.29
C TRP A 11 -3.78 -13.37 23.46
N CYS A 12 -4.58 -13.25 22.40
CA CYS A 12 -6.00 -13.57 22.41
C CYS A 12 -6.49 -13.92 21.00
N PRO A 13 -6.81 -15.19 20.71
CA PRO A 13 -7.11 -15.64 19.35
C PRO A 13 -8.38 -15.00 18.77
N LEU A 14 -9.30 -14.51 19.61
CA LEU A 14 -10.52 -13.83 19.14
C LEU A 14 -10.23 -12.50 18.43
N THR A 15 -9.10 -11.84 18.77
CA THR A 15 -8.71 -10.56 18.16
C THR A 15 -8.40 -10.65 16.67
N ILE A 16 -8.10 -11.85 16.15
CA ILE A 16 -7.80 -12.07 14.73
C ILE A 16 -8.99 -11.74 13.82
N ILE A 17 -10.22 -11.87 14.31
CA ILE A 17 -11.42 -11.57 13.51
C ILE A 17 -11.46 -10.08 13.19
N ILE A 18 -11.27 -9.23 14.20
CA ILE A 18 -11.27 -7.77 14.05
C ILE A 18 -10.07 -7.34 13.19
N LEU A 19 -8.90 -7.93 13.43
CA LEU A 19 -7.69 -7.64 12.65
C LEU A 19 -7.84 -8.04 11.17
N GLY A 20 -8.42 -9.21 10.92
CA GLY A 20 -8.70 -9.72 9.58
C GLY A 20 -9.68 -8.84 8.83
N VAL A 21 -10.75 -8.37 9.49
CA VAL A 21 -11.68 -7.39 8.92
C VAL A 21 -10.97 -6.05 8.62
N GLY A 22 -10.09 -5.60 9.52
CA GLY A 22 -9.28 -4.41 9.27
C GLY A 22 -8.42 -4.55 8.01
N ALA A 23 -7.73 -5.68 7.86
CA ALA A 23 -6.88 -5.97 6.70
C ALA A 23 -7.67 -6.12 5.39
N THR A 24 -8.88 -6.69 5.42
CA THR A 24 -9.72 -6.78 4.21
C THR A 24 -10.25 -5.42 3.79
N ILE A 25 -10.59 -4.54 4.74
CA ILE A 25 -11.00 -3.15 4.44
C ILE A 25 -9.84 -2.36 3.84
N THR A 26 -8.63 -2.44 4.41
CA THR A 26 -7.45 -1.74 3.86
C THR A 26 -7.10 -2.24 2.46
N ALA A 27 -7.15 -3.56 2.22
CA ALA A 27 -6.98 -4.14 0.89
C ALA A 27 -8.07 -3.68 -0.09
N GLY A 28 -9.35 -3.70 0.33
CA GLY A 28 -10.46 -3.23 -0.49
C GLY A 28 -10.35 -1.76 -0.89
N TYR A 29 -9.98 -0.90 0.05
CA TYR A 29 -9.80 0.54 -0.19
C TYR A 29 -8.62 0.82 -1.13
N THR A 30 -7.48 0.17 -0.92
CA THR A 30 -6.30 0.34 -1.79
C THR A 30 -6.57 -0.13 -3.22
N LEU A 31 -7.27 -1.25 -3.38
CA LEU A 31 -7.72 -1.73 -4.70
C LEU A 31 -8.73 -0.76 -5.35
N TYR A 32 -9.68 -0.23 -4.58
CA TYR A 32 -10.62 0.77 -5.07
C TYR A 32 -9.89 2.03 -5.56
N MET A 33 -8.92 2.53 -4.81
CA MET A 33 -8.08 3.67 -5.21
C MET A 33 -7.31 3.37 -6.50
N LEU A 34 -6.70 2.18 -6.63
CA LEU A 34 -5.99 1.78 -7.84
C LEU A 34 -6.94 1.71 -9.06
N MET A 35 -8.11 1.09 -8.88
CA MET A 35 -9.07 0.90 -9.97
C MET A 35 -9.65 2.23 -10.45
N SER A 36 -10.04 3.09 -9.50
CA SER A 36 -10.64 4.40 -9.78
C SER A 36 -9.67 5.39 -10.43
N THR A 37 -8.38 5.36 -10.06
CA THR A 37 -7.39 6.33 -10.55
C THR A 37 -6.58 5.85 -11.75
N GLN A 38 -6.25 4.55 -11.83
CA GLN A 38 -5.33 4.02 -12.86
C GLN A 38 -6.01 3.12 -13.91
N HIS A 39 -7.09 2.39 -13.55
CA HIS A 39 -7.76 1.43 -14.46
C HIS A 39 -9.12 1.91 -15.00
N GLY A 40 -9.56 3.12 -14.66
CA GLY A 40 -10.80 3.70 -15.14
C GLY A 40 -10.69 4.27 -16.56
N LYS A 41 -11.84 4.50 -17.20
CA LYS A 41 -11.88 5.28 -18.45
C LYS A 41 -11.57 6.74 -18.11
N LEU A 42 -10.47 7.24 -18.68
CA LEU A 42 -10.11 8.65 -18.59
C LEU A 42 -11.22 9.49 -19.25
N PRO A 43 -11.63 10.62 -18.64
CA PRO A 43 -12.64 11.48 -19.25
C PRO A 43 -12.13 12.00 -20.59
N VAL A 44 -12.98 11.93 -21.61
CA VAL A 44 -12.65 12.25 -23.02
C VAL A 44 -12.10 13.68 -23.19
N ASN A 45 -12.41 14.57 -22.25
CA ASN A 45 -11.98 15.98 -22.27
C ASN A 45 -10.77 16.27 -21.35
N LEU A 46 -10.07 15.24 -20.85
CA LEU A 46 -8.91 15.41 -19.97
C LEU A 46 -7.63 15.51 -20.79
N MET A 47 -6.98 16.68 -20.77
CA MET A 47 -5.65 16.84 -21.36
C MET A 47 -4.60 16.37 -20.34
N LEU A 48 -4.05 15.17 -20.54
CA LEU A 48 -3.00 14.61 -19.68
C LEU A 48 -1.64 15.18 -20.06
N ILE A 49 -1.01 15.88 -19.12
CA ILE A 49 0.37 16.33 -19.25
C ILE A 49 1.29 15.16 -18.90
N PRO A 50 2.37 14.90 -19.66
CA PRO A 50 3.31 13.84 -19.33
C PRO A 50 3.97 14.09 -17.97
N MET A 51 4.16 13.02 -17.21
CA MET A 51 4.77 13.05 -15.89
C MET A 51 6.19 13.62 -15.95
N GLN A 52 6.49 14.55 -15.04
CA GLN A 52 7.76 15.28 -15.06
C GLN A 52 8.90 14.47 -14.42
N THR A 53 10.15 14.76 -14.78
CA THR A 53 11.33 14.07 -14.21
C THR A 53 11.42 14.23 -12.68
N ARG A 54 11.02 15.39 -12.15
CA ARG A 54 10.91 15.65 -10.71
C ARG A 54 9.96 14.68 -10.00
N GLU A 55 8.85 14.33 -10.64
CA GLU A 55 7.83 13.45 -10.05
C GLU A 55 8.30 11.99 -10.05
N HIS A 56 8.98 11.56 -11.11
CA HIS A 56 9.66 10.26 -11.15
C HIS A 56 10.75 10.15 -10.09
N LEU A 57 11.57 11.20 -9.92
CA LEU A 57 12.62 11.22 -8.90
C LEU A 57 12.02 11.14 -7.49
N LEU A 58 10.92 11.86 -7.25
CA LEU A 58 10.24 11.83 -5.96
C LEU A 58 9.71 10.43 -5.64
N LEU A 59 9.04 9.77 -6.60
CA LEU A 59 8.51 8.42 -6.42
C LEU A 59 9.63 7.40 -6.20
N THR A 60 10.69 7.47 -6.99
CA THR A 60 11.85 6.57 -6.83
C THR A 60 12.52 6.76 -5.47
N LEU A 61 12.69 7.99 -5.00
CA LEU A 61 13.26 8.26 -3.67
C LEU A 61 12.38 7.75 -2.52
N HIS A 62 11.06 7.62 -2.71
CA HIS A 62 10.18 6.99 -1.70
C HIS A 62 10.19 5.46 -1.78
N ILE A 63 10.25 4.87 -2.98
CA ILE A 63 10.18 3.41 -3.18
C ILE A 63 11.51 2.72 -2.85
N ILE A 64 12.65 3.32 -3.21
CA ILE A 64 13.99 2.77 -2.94
C ILE A 64 14.22 2.46 -1.46
N PRO A 65 14.00 3.37 -0.50
CA PRO A 65 14.23 3.08 0.92
C PRO A 65 13.26 2.01 1.43
N LEU A 66 12.01 2.01 0.96
CA LEU A 66 11.05 0.98 1.33
C LEU A 66 11.50 -0.41 0.89
N MET A 67 11.98 -0.54 -0.36
CA MET A 67 12.54 -1.79 -0.88
C MET A 67 13.80 -2.21 -0.14
N LEU A 68 14.66 -1.26 0.24
CA LEU A 68 15.87 -1.53 1.01
C LEU A 68 15.53 -2.11 2.40
N ILE A 69 14.51 -1.55 3.08
CA ILE A 69 14.03 -2.05 4.37
C ILE A 69 13.44 -3.45 4.25
N ILE A 70 12.72 -3.76 3.16
CA ILE A 70 12.23 -5.13 2.90
C ILE A 70 13.39 -6.12 2.75
N LEU A 71 14.47 -5.74 2.05
CA LEU A 71 15.62 -6.62 1.84
C LEU A 71 16.47 -6.82 3.10
N LYS A 72 16.56 -5.80 3.95
CA LYS A 72 17.28 -5.86 5.23
C LYS A 72 16.38 -5.32 6.37
N PRO A 73 15.44 -6.13 6.86
CA PRO A 73 14.50 -5.69 7.90
C PRO A 73 15.20 -5.36 9.21
N ASN A 74 16.38 -5.95 9.49
CA ASN A 74 17.16 -5.69 10.71
C ASN A 74 17.76 -4.27 10.80
N LEU A 75 17.60 -3.42 9.77
CA LEU A 75 18.00 -2.01 9.86
C LEU A 75 17.01 -1.16 10.69
N VAL A 76 15.81 -1.69 10.98
CA VAL A 76 14.73 -1.02 11.73
C VAL A 76 14.19 -1.95 12.82
#